data_AF-A0A947ARG9-F1
#
_entry.id   AF-A0A947ARG9-F1
#
_cell.length_a   1.000
_cell.length_b   1.000
_cell.length_c   1.000
_cell.angle_alpha   90.00
_cell.angle_beta   90.00
_cell.angle_gamma   90.00
#
_symmetry.space_group_name_H-M   'P 1'
#
loop_
_entity.id
_entity.type
_entity.pdbx_description
1 polymer ?
#
loop_
_entity_poly.entity_id
_entity_poly.type
_entity_poly.pdbx_seq_one_letter_code
_entity_poly.pdbx_strand_id
1 'polypeptide(L)'
;MKKRLLVLLYISILGLLTNCAGSANYGTVKRDTSVTEKFKSFEINQSYSYFYFGKDERPFSIMGIDSSYTVESKFWYPIDLSKEQLQRWIIAFEATPVYQTGSGAAKASYHGSVILNPQGEPAGVIYSMLHWIVITFPGDKVVAPFPPSYPPGDDPSTKYKGDR
;
A
#
# COMPACT_ATOMS: atom_id res chain seq x y z
N MET A 1 19.53 53.94 -3.86
CA MET A 1 18.31 53.38 -3.23
C MET A 1 17.43 52.62 -4.22
N LYS A 2 17.11 53.18 -5.41
CA LYS A 2 16.26 52.54 -6.44
C LYS A 2 16.71 51.13 -6.92
N LYS A 3 18.02 50.89 -7.07
CA LYS A 3 18.58 49.57 -7.45
C LYS A 3 18.39 48.49 -6.37
N ARG A 4 18.50 48.84 -5.09
CA ARG A 4 18.28 47.89 -3.97
C ARG A 4 16.80 47.53 -3.83
N LEU A 5 15.91 48.49 -4.12
CA LEU A 5 14.47 48.27 -4.16
C LEU A 5 14.06 47.32 -5.30
N LEU A 6 14.67 47.48 -6.49
CA LEU A 6 14.43 46.59 -7.63
C LEU A 6 14.91 45.16 -7.39
N VAL A 7 16.05 44.97 -6.73
CA VAL A 7 16.58 43.63 -6.40
C VAL A 7 15.68 42.91 -5.38
N LEU A 8 15.18 43.62 -4.36
CA LEU A 8 14.26 43.04 -3.37
C LEU A 8 12.90 42.67 -4.00
N LEU A 9 12.40 43.50 -4.93
CA LEU A 9 11.18 43.19 -5.68
C LEU A 9 11.34 41.94 -6.57
N TYR A 10 12.50 41.79 -7.19
CA TYR A 10 12.82 40.64 -8.04
C TYR A 10 12.89 39.33 -7.23
N ILE A 11 13.48 39.37 -6.04
CA ILE A 11 13.55 38.21 -5.11
C ILE A 11 12.15 37.84 -4.60
N SER A 12 11.31 38.83 -4.30
CA SER A 12 9.93 38.60 -3.84
C SER A 12 9.05 37.97 -4.93
N ILE A 13 9.27 38.30 -6.21
CA ILE A 13 8.52 37.74 -7.34
C ILE A 13 8.97 36.28 -7.62
N LEU A 14 10.26 35.97 -7.45
CA LEU A 14 10.76 34.59 -7.59
C LEU A 14 10.27 33.66 -6.46
N GLY A 15 10.04 34.18 -5.25
CA GLY A 15 9.59 33.39 -4.10
C GLY A 15 8.13 32.92 -4.15
N LEU A 16 7.30 33.49 -5.04
CA LEU A 16 5.86 33.18 -5.12
C LEU A 16 5.52 32.03 -6.09
N LEU A 17 6.51 31.48 -6.80
CA LEU A 17 6.30 30.40 -7.77
C LEU A 17 6.45 28.98 -7.18
N THR A 18 6.74 28.82 -5.90
CA THR A 18 7.12 27.51 -5.34
C THR A 18 5.99 26.72 -4.69
N ASN A 19 4.73 27.19 -4.67
CA ASN A 19 3.69 26.50 -3.90
C ASN A 19 2.34 26.27 -4.60
N CYS A 20 2.33 26.18 -5.93
CA CYS A 20 1.11 25.80 -6.67
C CYS A 20 1.28 24.46 -7.38
N ALA A 21 1.53 23.40 -6.61
CA ALA A 21 1.34 22.03 -7.04
C ALA A 21 0.78 21.23 -5.87
N GLY A 22 -0.51 21.41 -5.60
CA GLY A 22 -1.29 20.44 -4.83
C GLY A 22 -1.50 19.16 -5.65
N SER A 23 -0.42 18.55 -6.12
CA SER A 23 -0.43 17.19 -6.64
C SER A 23 -0.57 16.28 -5.44
N ALA A 24 -1.64 15.47 -5.40
CA ALA A 24 -1.68 14.38 -4.45
C ALA A 24 -0.42 13.52 -4.66
N ASN A 25 0.39 13.41 -3.61
CA ASN A 25 1.67 12.73 -3.61
C ASN A 25 1.43 11.22 -3.58
N TYR A 26 1.10 10.65 -4.75
CA TYR A 26 0.85 9.22 -4.88
C TYR A 26 2.15 8.42 -4.84
N GLY A 27 2.14 7.35 -4.08
CA GLY A 27 3.16 6.31 -4.18
C GLY A 27 2.91 5.38 -5.36
N THR A 28 3.89 4.53 -5.63
CA THR A 28 3.77 3.44 -6.60
C THR A 28 3.83 2.10 -5.89
N VAL A 29 2.96 1.17 -6.25
CA VAL A 29 3.02 -0.22 -5.79
C VAL A 29 3.43 -1.11 -6.95
N LYS A 30 4.58 -1.77 -6.82
CA LYS A 30 5.17 -2.59 -7.88
C LYS A 30 5.28 -4.04 -7.42
N ARG A 31 4.80 -4.98 -8.23
CA ARG A 31 4.94 -6.42 -7.99
C ARG A 31 6.41 -6.80 -7.79
N ASP A 32 6.68 -7.61 -6.78
CA ASP A 32 8.01 -8.10 -6.47
C ASP A 32 7.94 -9.55 -5.93
N THR A 33 8.60 -10.47 -6.63
CA THR A 33 8.64 -11.89 -6.26
C THR A 33 9.46 -12.13 -4.99
N SER A 34 10.49 -11.34 -4.74
CA SER A 34 11.30 -11.46 -3.52
C SER A 34 10.48 -11.11 -2.27
N VAL A 35 9.57 -10.13 -2.37
CA VAL A 35 8.63 -9.82 -1.29
C VAL A 35 7.70 -11.01 -1.06
N THR A 36 7.19 -11.63 -2.14
CA THR A 36 6.34 -12.83 -2.04
C THR A 36 7.06 -13.95 -1.29
N GLU A 37 8.32 -14.21 -1.64
CA GLU A 37 9.14 -15.25 -1.04
C GLU A 37 9.40 -14.99 0.45
N LYS A 38 9.71 -13.75 0.85
CA LYS A 38 9.91 -13.37 2.25
C LYS A 38 8.66 -13.62 3.12
N PHE A 39 7.49 -13.25 2.63
CA PHE A 39 6.24 -13.53 3.35
C PHE A 39 6.00 -15.04 3.47
N LYS A 40 6.25 -15.79 2.40
CA LYS A 40 6.09 -17.26 2.38
C LYS A 40 7.13 -18.01 3.22
N SER A 41 8.31 -17.45 3.42
CA SER A 41 9.33 -17.97 4.34
C SER A 41 9.12 -17.52 5.79
N PHE A 42 8.05 -16.77 6.06
CA PHE A 42 7.71 -16.20 7.36
C PHE A 42 8.79 -15.25 7.89
N GLU A 43 9.49 -14.55 6.99
CA GLU A 43 10.49 -13.54 7.32
C GLU A 43 9.81 -12.22 7.67
N ILE A 44 10.09 -11.73 8.88
CA ILE A 44 9.57 -10.45 9.38
C ILE A 44 10.72 -9.44 9.43
N ASN A 45 10.56 -8.34 8.71
CA ASN A 45 11.50 -7.23 8.73
C ASN A 45 11.20 -6.34 9.94
N GLN A 46 12.08 -6.38 10.94
CA GLN A 46 11.94 -5.63 12.19
C GLN A 46 12.04 -4.10 12.00
N SER A 47 12.52 -3.63 10.85
CA SER A 47 12.52 -2.21 10.51
C SER A 47 11.14 -1.70 10.08
N TYR A 48 10.14 -2.58 9.96
CA TYR A 48 8.79 -2.24 9.51
C TYR A 48 7.76 -2.32 10.64
N SER A 49 6.82 -1.37 10.62
CA SER A 49 5.57 -1.44 11.37
C SER A 49 4.52 -2.12 10.50
N TYR A 50 3.80 -3.09 11.08
CA TYR A 50 2.90 -3.96 10.33
C TYR A 50 1.42 -3.61 10.54
N PHE A 51 0.67 -3.78 9.46
CA PHE A 51 -0.76 -3.52 9.39
C PHE A 51 -1.45 -4.62 8.59
N TYR A 52 -2.74 -4.83 8.83
CA TYR A 52 -3.56 -5.73 8.02
C TYR A 52 -4.86 -5.07 7.56
N PHE A 53 -5.41 -5.59 6.47
CA PHE A 53 -6.72 -5.23 5.95
C PHE A 53 -7.60 -6.47 5.85
N GLY A 54 -8.85 -6.37 6.32
CA GLY A 54 -9.81 -7.48 6.34
C GLY A 54 -10.09 -7.97 7.75
N LYS A 55 -10.46 -9.24 7.89
CA LYS A 55 -10.75 -9.86 9.20
C LYS A 55 -9.45 -10.32 9.85
N ASP A 56 -9.32 -10.14 11.16
CA ASP A 56 -8.11 -10.53 11.91
C ASP A 56 -7.75 -12.02 11.75
N GLU A 57 -8.76 -12.91 11.76
CA GLU A 57 -8.54 -14.35 11.59
C GLU A 57 -8.00 -14.72 10.19
N ARG A 58 -8.30 -13.90 9.18
CA ARG A 58 -7.94 -14.12 7.78
C ARG A 58 -7.98 -12.78 7.02
N PRO A 59 -6.90 -11.99 7.08
CA PRO A 59 -6.87 -10.72 6.38
C PRO A 59 -6.75 -10.94 4.88
N PHE A 60 -7.19 -9.97 4.08
CA PHE A 60 -7.00 -10.01 2.63
C PHE A 60 -5.62 -9.49 2.21
N SER A 61 -4.98 -8.70 3.09
CA SER A 61 -3.69 -8.10 2.83
C SER A 61 -2.92 -7.85 4.13
N ILE A 62 -1.61 -7.97 4.06
CA ILE A 62 -0.65 -7.60 5.11
C ILE A 62 0.27 -6.53 4.52
N MET A 63 0.53 -5.46 5.26
CA MET A 63 1.40 -4.37 4.84
C MET A 63 2.47 -4.15 5.90
N GLY A 64 3.73 -4.03 5.48
CA GLY A 64 4.82 -3.56 6.32
C GLY A 64 5.28 -2.20 5.80
N ILE A 65 5.26 -1.17 6.63
CA ILE A 65 5.73 0.17 6.29
C ILE A 65 6.98 0.47 7.10
N ASP A 66 7.97 1.10 6.47
CA ASP A 66 9.18 1.55 7.18
C ASP A 66 8.79 2.34 8.43
N SER A 67 9.31 1.92 9.59
CA SER A 67 8.90 2.45 10.89
C SER A 67 9.22 3.93 11.09
N SER A 68 9.98 4.56 10.19
CA SER A 68 10.13 6.02 10.18
C SER A 68 8.91 6.77 9.65
N TYR A 69 7.97 6.07 9.01
CA TYR A 69 6.70 6.63 8.54
C TYR A 69 5.58 6.45 9.56
N THR A 70 4.70 7.45 9.64
CA THR A 70 3.40 7.35 10.32
C THR A 70 2.33 6.90 9.34
N VAL A 71 1.53 5.91 9.72
CA VAL A 71 0.40 5.45 8.89
C VAL A 71 -0.91 6.06 9.38
N GLU A 72 -1.57 6.82 8.50
CA GLU A 72 -2.90 7.38 8.74
C GLU A 72 -3.95 6.60 7.97
N SER A 73 -4.67 5.70 8.65
CA SER A 73 -5.75 4.94 8.02
C SER A 73 -6.88 4.60 8.98
N LYS A 74 -8.09 4.53 8.44
CA LYS A 74 -9.27 3.96 9.12
C LYS A 74 -9.54 2.50 8.72
N PHE A 75 -8.79 1.99 7.75
CA PHE A 75 -9.06 0.69 7.11
C PHE A 75 -7.97 -0.34 7.39
N TRP A 76 -6.75 0.15 7.65
CA TRP A 76 -5.58 -0.66 7.96
C TRP A 76 -5.37 -0.67 9.47
N TYR A 77 -5.37 -1.86 10.05
CA TYR A 77 -5.28 -2.05 11.49
C TYR A 77 -3.84 -2.40 11.88
N PRO A 78 -3.23 -1.70 12.84
CA PRO A 78 -1.88 -2.00 13.29
C PRO A 78 -1.84 -3.36 14.00
N ILE A 79 -0.71 -4.05 13.88
CA ILE A 79 -0.48 -5.33 14.56
C ILE A 79 1.00 -5.48 14.93
N ASP A 80 1.24 -6.00 16.12
CA ASP A 80 2.54 -6.57 16.48
C ASP A 80 2.66 -7.96 15.84
N LEU A 81 3.22 -8.00 14.62
CA LEU A 81 3.22 -9.21 13.81
C LEU A 81 4.26 -10.20 14.35
N SER A 82 3.79 -11.29 14.94
CA SER A 82 4.62 -12.44 15.30
C SER A 82 4.80 -13.41 14.13
N LYS A 83 5.86 -14.22 14.20
CA LYS A 83 6.12 -15.27 13.20
C LYS A 83 4.98 -16.28 13.16
N GLU A 84 4.44 -16.64 14.32
CA GLU A 84 3.33 -17.59 14.46
C GLU A 84 2.04 -17.05 13.82
N GLN A 85 1.77 -15.74 14.00
CA GLN A 85 0.63 -15.08 13.38
C GLN A 85 0.78 -15.02 11.86
N LEU A 86 1.96 -14.62 11.37
CA LEU A 86 2.26 -14.60 9.95
C LEU A 86 2.12 -15.99 9.34
N GLN A 87 2.72 -17.01 9.94
CA GLN A 87 2.63 -18.39 9.49
C GLN A 87 1.17 -18.87 9.42
N ARG A 88 0.36 -18.57 10.44
CA ARG A 88 -1.08 -18.91 10.45
C ARG A 88 -1.82 -18.29 9.27
N TRP A 89 -1.60 -17.01 9.02
CA TRP A 89 -2.24 -16.30 7.92
C TRP A 89 -1.82 -16.85 6.56
N ILE A 90 -0.52 -17.03 6.33
CA ILE A 90 -0.02 -17.57 5.06
C ILE A 90 -0.56 -18.99 4.79
N ILE A 91 -0.61 -19.87 5.80
CA ILE A 91 -1.20 -21.20 5.65
C ILE A 91 -2.70 -21.10 5.32
N ALA A 92 -3.44 -20.22 5.99
CA ALA A 92 -4.86 -19.99 5.71
C ALA A 92 -5.10 -19.47 4.28
N PHE A 93 -4.19 -18.64 3.76
CA PHE A 93 -4.23 -18.12 2.39
C PHE A 93 -4.05 -19.23 1.37
N GLU A 94 -3.05 -20.09 1.57
CA GLU A 94 -2.78 -21.22 0.66
C GLU A 94 -3.89 -22.29 0.70
N ALA A 95 -4.59 -22.42 1.83
CA ALA A 95 -5.75 -23.29 1.95
C ALA A 95 -7.05 -22.70 1.34
N THR A 96 -7.04 -21.44 0.89
CA THR A 96 -8.25 -20.78 0.36
C THR A 96 -8.57 -21.26 -1.06
N PRO A 97 -9.76 -21.82 -1.31
CA PRO A 97 -10.12 -22.31 -2.64
C PRO A 97 -10.23 -21.22 -3.71
N VAL A 98 -9.71 -21.52 -4.91
CA VAL A 98 -9.61 -20.63 -6.10
C VAL A 98 -10.97 -20.07 -6.59
N TYR A 99 -12.11 -20.63 -6.16
CA TYR A 99 -13.44 -20.10 -6.53
C TYR A 99 -13.91 -18.94 -5.64
N GLN A 100 -13.31 -18.75 -4.45
CA GLN A 100 -13.66 -17.64 -3.55
C GLN A 100 -13.00 -16.31 -3.94
N THR A 101 -12.17 -16.33 -4.99
CA THR A 101 -11.18 -15.29 -5.28
C THR A 101 -11.37 -14.62 -6.64
N GLY A 102 -12.45 -14.91 -7.36
CA GLY A 102 -12.77 -14.26 -8.63
C GLY A 102 -12.14 -14.96 -9.84
N SER A 103 -12.57 -14.55 -11.04
CA SER A 103 -12.30 -15.11 -12.39
C SER A 103 -11.08 -16.06 -12.58
N GLY A 104 -11.37 -17.37 -12.65
CA GLY A 104 -10.75 -18.29 -13.61
C GLY A 104 -9.26 -18.61 -13.41
N ALA A 105 -9.01 -19.70 -12.69
CA ALA A 105 -7.86 -20.61 -12.80
C ALA A 105 -6.42 -20.05 -12.66
N ALA A 106 -6.17 -18.74 -12.54
CA ALA A 106 -4.80 -18.21 -12.47
C ALA A 106 -4.55 -16.99 -11.55
N LYS A 107 -5.54 -16.42 -10.85
CA LYS A 107 -5.48 -15.02 -10.38
C LYS A 107 -5.90 -14.74 -8.93
N ALA A 108 -5.94 -15.78 -8.11
CA ALA A 108 -6.35 -15.76 -6.71
C ALA A 108 -5.20 -15.65 -5.71
N SER A 109 -3.96 -15.58 -6.21
CA SER A 109 -2.78 -15.80 -5.40
C SER A 109 -2.40 -14.52 -4.70
N TYR A 110 -2.06 -14.62 -3.43
CA TYR A 110 -1.45 -13.50 -2.72
C TYR A 110 -0.12 -13.17 -3.38
N HIS A 111 0.11 -11.88 -3.56
CA HIS A 111 1.29 -11.36 -4.23
C HIS A 111 1.97 -10.30 -3.39
N GLY A 112 3.30 -10.40 -3.32
CA GLY A 112 4.18 -9.40 -2.76
C GLY A 112 4.41 -8.24 -3.73
N SER A 113 4.49 -7.04 -3.17
CA SER A 113 4.82 -5.82 -3.87
C SER A 113 5.64 -4.90 -2.97
N VAL A 114 6.53 -4.12 -3.59
CA VAL A 114 7.21 -2.99 -2.94
C VAL A 114 6.33 -1.76 -3.06
N ILE A 115 6.25 -0.98 -1.99
CA ILE A 115 5.64 0.35 -1.94
C ILE A 115 6.77 1.37 -2.09
N LEU A 116 6.66 2.22 -3.10
CA LEU A 116 7.57 3.32 -3.37
C LEU A 116 6.90 4.64 -3.03
N ASN A 117 7.65 5.55 -2.40
CA ASN A 117 7.23 6.93 -2.19
C ASN A 117 7.20 7.71 -3.54
N PRO A 118 6.71 8.97 -3.57
CA PRO A 118 6.65 9.77 -4.79
C PRO A 118 8.01 10.01 -5.46
N GLN A 119 9.10 9.92 -4.70
CA GLN A 119 10.49 10.05 -5.17
C GLN A 119 11.03 8.74 -5.76
N GLY A 120 10.27 7.64 -5.68
CA GLY A 120 10.67 6.32 -6.17
C GLY A 120 11.49 5.50 -5.18
N GLU A 121 11.60 5.95 -3.93
CA GLU A 121 12.35 5.26 -2.87
C GLU A 121 11.45 4.24 -2.14
N PRO A 122 11.98 3.10 -1.68
CA PRO A 122 11.20 2.14 -0.90
C PRO A 122 10.67 2.74 0.40
N ALA A 123 9.36 2.62 0.61
CA ALA A 123 8.66 3.02 1.84
C ALA A 123 8.05 1.82 2.59
N GLY A 124 7.99 0.64 1.95
CA GLY A 124 7.45 -0.55 2.57
C GLY A 124 7.15 -1.67 1.57
N VAL A 125 6.34 -2.62 2.01
CA VAL A 125 5.90 -3.80 1.26
C VAL A 125 4.44 -4.11 1.55
N ILE A 126 3.78 -4.76 0.61
CA ILE A 126 2.43 -5.30 0.79
C ILE A 126 2.38 -6.72 0.22
N TYR A 127 1.72 -7.62 0.95
CA TYR A 127 1.37 -8.96 0.54
C TYR A 127 -0.15 -9.08 0.50
N SER A 128 -0.73 -9.20 -0.70
CA SER A 128 -2.16 -9.01 -0.89
C SER A 128 -2.75 -9.95 -1.93
N MET A 129 -3.96 -10.45 -1.66
CA MET A 129 -4.81 -11.13 -2.65
C MET A 129 -5.48 -10.14 -3.61
N LEU A 130 -5.61 -8.88 -3.18
CA LEU A 130 -6.26 -7.81 -3.92
C LEU A 130 -5.20 -7.06 -4.75
N HIS A 131 -5.50 -6.84 -6.03
CA HIS A 131 -4.53 -6.37 -7.01
C HIS A 131 -4.46 -4.83 -7.14
N TRP A 132 -5.43 -4.09 -6.61
CA TRP A 132 -5.45 -2.64 -6.71
C TRP A 132 -5.45 -2.00 -5.32
N ILE A 133 -4.44 -1.17 -5.05
CA ILE A 133 -4.36 -0.31 -3.87
C ILE A 133 -3.88 1.09 -4.29
N VAL A 134 -4.41 2.11 -3.64
CA VAL A 134 -3.92 3.50 -3.75
C VAL A 134 -3.24 3.87 -2.44
N ILE A 135 -2.04 4.43 -2.54
CA ILE A 135 -1.27 4.89 -1.39
C ILE A 135 -0.87 6.34 -1.65
N THR A 136 -1.12 7.21 -0.66
CA THR A 136 -0.79 8.63 -0.72
C THR A 136 0.20 9.00 0.39
N PHE A 137 0.97 10.05 0.15
CA PHE A 137 1.99 10.59 1.06
C PHE A 137 1.67 12.06 1.37
N PRO A 138 0.66 12.33 2.22
CA PRO A 138 0.09 13.67 2.41
C PRO A 138 1.02 14.66 3.14
N GLY A 139 2.07 14.17 3.79
CA GLY A 139 3.04 14.98 4.52
C GLY A 139 4.40 14.30 4.60
N ASP A 140 5.35 14.94 5.28
CA ASP A 140 6.66 14.35 5.52
C ASP A 140 6.53 13.08 6.35
N LYS A 141 7.00 11.96 5.80
CA LYS A 141 6.90 10.63 6.40
C LYS A 141 5.50 10.22 6.86
N VAL A 142 4.45 10.68 6.18
CA VAL A 142 3.08 10.21 6.41
C VAL A 142 2.64 9.35 5.25
N VAL A 143 2.09 8.17 5.53
CA VAL A 143 1.50 7.26 4.55
C VAL A 143 0.01 7.11 4.83
N ALA A 144 -0.83 7.38 3.85
CA ALA A 144 -2.27 7.19 3.93
C ALA A 144 -2.72 6.15 2.88
N PRO A 145 -2.80 4.87 3.26
CA PRO A 145 -3.26 3.80 2.38
C PRO A 145 -4.79 3.69 2.37
N PHE A 146 -5.36 3.60 1.16
CA PHE A 146 -6.77 3.30 0.94
C PHE A 146 -7.04 1.80 1.06
N PRO A 147 -8.32 1.39 1.18
CA PRO A 147 -8.69 -0.02 1.09
C PRO A 147 -8.24 -0.61 -0.25
N PRO A 148 -7.57 -1.78 -0.24
CA PRO A 148 -7.32 -2.50 -1.47
C PRO A 148 -8.64 -3.06 -2.04
N SER A 149 -8.69 -3.27 -3.35
CA SER A 149 -9.87 -3.75 -4.06
C SER A 149 -9.52 -4.72 -5.19
N TYR A 150 -10.54 -5.48 -5.63
CA TYR A 150 -10.44 -6.24 -6.87
C TYR A 150 -10.40 -5.29 -8.07
N PRO A 151 -9.68 -5.65 -9.14
CA PRO A 151 -9.88 -5.00 -10.43
C PRO A 151 -11.35 -5.01 -10.84
N PRO A 152 -11.83 -3.99 -11.58
CA PRO A 152 -13.16 -4.02 -12.16
C PRO A 152 -13.39 -5.32 -12.96
N GLY A 153 -14.49 -6.03 -12.67
CA GLY A 153 -14.85 -7.29 -13.31
C GLY A 153 -14.29 -8.56 -12.63
N ASP A 154 -13.39 -8.42 -11.66
CA ASP A 154 -12.82 -9.56 -10.91
C ASP A 154 -13.47 -9.76 -9.53
N ASP A 155 -14.40 -8.88 -9.12
CA ASP A 155 -15.15 -9.03 -7.88
C ASP A 155 -16.04 -10.31 -7.93
N PRO A 156 -15.80 -11.30 -7.06
CA PRO A 156 -16.57 -12.55 -7.03
C PRO A 156 -18.07 -12.34 -6.81
N SER A 157 -18.46 -11.28 -6.09
CA SER A 157 -19.86 -10.98 -5.77
C SER A 157 -20.68 -10.58 -7.00
N THR A 158 -20.02 -10.02 -8.02
CA THR A 158 -20.68 -9.59 -9.25
C THR A 158 -21.03 -10.75 -10.18
N LYS A 159 -20.36 -11.91 -10.03
CA LYS A 159 -20.55 -13.07 -10.90
C LYS A 159 -21.82 -13.89 -10.64
N TYR A 160 -22.34 -13.85 -9.41
CA TYR A 160 -23.51 -14.63 -9.00
C TYR A 160 -24.82 -13.82 -9.00
N LYS A 161 -24.77 -12.56 -9.47
CA LYS A 161 -25.92 -11.66 -9.48
C LYS A 161 -26.81 -11.83 -10.74
N GLY A 162 -26.45 -12.72 -11.66
CA GLY A 162 -27.15 -12.94 -12.94
C GLY A 162 -28.19 -14.06 -12.97
N ASP A 163 -28.29 -14.89 -11.93
CA ASP A 163 -29.12 -16.11 -11.94
C ASP A 163 -30.28 -16.08 -10.91
N ARG A 164 -30.92 -14.93 -10.69
CA ARG A 164 -32.16 -14.84 -9.90
C ARG A 164 -33.23 -14.03 -10.60
#